data_AF-A0A0C9SW59-F1
#
_entry.id   AF-A0A0C9SW59-F1
#
_cell.length_a   1.000
_cell.length_b   1.000
_cell.length_c   1.000
_cell.angle_alpha   90.00
_cell.angle_beta   90.00
_cell.angle_gamma   90.00
#
_symmetry.space_group_name_H-M   'P 1'
#
loop_
_entity.id
_entity.type
_entity.pdbx_description
1 polymer ?
#
loop_
_entity_poly.entity_id
_entity_poly.type
_entity_poly.pdbx_seq_one_letter_code
_entity_poly.pdbx_strand_id
1 'polypeptide(L)'
;SSVLVAEETAQSMRIPISLFATPEGKIVDTHGLLDCGAGVNLIDHHFVLKHRLPRKRLAKPLIPRNVDQTNNAGGAIKYTITLTLRISDTEEK
;
A
#
# COMPACT_ATOMS: atom_id res chain seq x y z
N SER A 1 -2.16 -17.85 -19.49
CA SER A 1 -2.84 -16.97 -18.53
C SER A 1 -2.52 -17.49 -17.15
N SER A 2 -1.85 -16.68 -16.32
CA SER A 2 -1.61 -17.00 -14.91
C SER A 2 -2.85 -16.62 -14.11
N VAL A 3 -3.28 -17.48 -13.17
CA VAL A 3 -4.40 -17.20 -12.26
C VAL A 3 -3.82 -16.85 -10.91
N LEU A 4 -4.23 -15.72 -10.35
CA LEU A 4 -3.89 -15.35 -8.97
C LEU A 4 -4.94 -15.89 -8.01
N VAL A 5 -4.48 -16.45 -6.89
CA VAL A 5 -5.34 -16.85 -5.78
C VAL A 5 -5.41 -15.68 -4.80
N ALA A 6 -6.61 -15.15 -4.61
CA ALA A 6 -6.88 -14.15 -3.59
C ALA A 6 -7.22 -14.82 -2.25
N GLU A 7 -6.80 -14.20 -1.15
CA GLU A 7 -7.33 -14.51 0.16
C GLU A 7 -8.64 -13.74 0.35
N GLU A 8 -9.76 -14.45 0.37
CA GLU A 8 -11.10 -13.86 0.50
C GLU A 8 -11.73 -14.24 1.85
N THR A 9 -12.35 -13.24 2.47
CA THR A 9 -13.29 -13.40 3.56
C THR A 9 -14.55 -12.63 3.20
N ALA A 10 -15.64 -12.87 3.95
CA ALA A 10 -16.90 -12.16 3.75
C ALA A 10 -16.78 -10.61 3.80
N GLN A 11 -15.69 -10.05 4.36
CA GLN A 11 -15.47 -8.61 4.49
C GLN A 11 -14.19 -8.09 3.81
N SER A 12 -13.38 -8.95 3.18
CA SER A 12 -12.12 -8.49 2.59
C SER A 12 -11.61 -9.40 1.49
N MET A 13 -11.02 -8.81 0.47
CA MET A 13 -10.24 -9.52 -0.54
C MET A 13 -8.81 -9.01 -0.53
N ARG A 14 -7.84 -9.92 -0.38
CA ARG A 14 -6.42 -9.60 -0.46
C ARG A 14 -5.75 -10.37 -1.58
N ILE A 15 -4.88 -9.71 -2.33
CA ILE A 15 -4.13 -10.31 -3.42
C ILE A 15 -2.62 -10.29 -3.11
N PRO A 16 -1.87 -11.32 -3.53
CA PRO A 16 -0.42 -11.31 -3.42
C PRO A 16 0.16 -10.23 -4.33
N ILE A 17 1.05 -9.41 -3.77
CA ILE A 17 1.72 -8.31 -4.46
C ILE A 17 3.21 -8.30 -4.09
N SER A 18 4.03 -7.77 -5.00
CA SER A 18 5.42 -7.42 -4.72
C SER A 18 5.62 -5.92 -4.83
N LEU A 19 6.40 -5.35 -3.91
CA LEU A 19 6.72 -3.92 -3.88
C LEU A 19 8.24 -3.71 -3.93
N PHE A 20 8.70 -2.80 -4.78
CA PHE A 20 10.12 -2.43 -4.87
C PHE A 20 10.32 -0.99 -5.32
N ALA A 21 11.33 -0.31 -4.78
CA ALA A 21 11.61 1.09 -5.09
C ALA A 21 12.42 1.27 -6.39
N THR A 22 13.24 0.28 -6.74
CA THR A 22 14.05 0.22 -7.97
C THR A 22 14.08 -1.22 -8.47
N PRO A 23 14.24 -1.47 -9.79
CA PRO A 23 14.26 -2.83 -10.34
C PRO A 23 15.36 -3.73 -9.74
N GLU A 24 16.51 -3.16 -9.38
CA GLU A 24 17.63 -3.86 -8.74
C GLU A 24 17.54 -3.85 -7.20
N GLY A 25 16.48 -3.24 -6.66
CA GLY A 25 16.30 -3.03 -5.24
C GLY A 25 15.72 -4.24 -4.51
N LYS A 26 15.53 -4.08 -3.20
CA LYS A 26 14.85 -5.08 -2.38
C LYS A 26 13.38 -5.19 -2.82
N ILE A 27 12.99 -6.39 -3.22
CA ILE A 27 11.59 -6.77 -3.42
C ILE A 27 11.00 -7.19 -2.07
N VAL A 28 9.78 -6.71 -1.80
CA VAL A 28 9.02 -7.08 -0.61
C VAL A 28 7.68 -7.66 -1.04
N ASP A 29 7.51 -8.95 -0.83
CA ASP A 29 6.26 -9.65 -1.05
C ASP A 29 5.32 -9.47 0.14
N THR A 30 4.05 -9.22 -0.14
CA THR A 30 2.99 -9.04 0.86
C THR A 30 1.61 -9.28 0.23
N HIS A 31 0.55 -9.14 1.04
CA HIS A 31 -0.83 -9.14 0.56
C HIS A 31 -1.40 -7.72 0.60
N GLY A 32 -1.85 -7.23 -0.55
CA GLY A 32 -2.53 -5.95 -0.70
C GLY A 32 -4.04 -6.10 -0.55
N LEU A 33 -4.70 -5.20 0.17
CA LEU A 33 -6.16 -5.15 0.25
C LEU A 33 -6.72 -4.51 -1.03
N LEU A 34 -7.64 -5.21 -1.70
CA LEU A 34 -8.40 -4.62 -2.80
C LEU A 34 -9.59 -3.85 -2.22
N ASP A 35 -9.46 -2.53 -2.17
CA ASP A 35 -10.44 -1.63 -1.55
C ASP A 35 -10.93 -0.56 -2.52
N CYS A 36 -12.14 -0.75 -3.06
CA CYS A 36 -12.78 0.22 -3.96
C CYS A 36 -13.32 1.46 -3.24
N GLY A 37 -13.38 1.45 -1.90
CA GLY A 37 -13.76 2.59 -1.08
C GLY A 37 -12.60 3.56 -0.81
N ALA A 38 -11.37 3.14 -1.05
CA ALA A 38 -10.19 3.98 -0.86
C ALA A 38 -9.98 4.94 -2.04
N GLY A 39 -9.92 6.25 -1.76
CA GLY A 39 -9.64 7.27 -2.78
C GLY A 39 -8.16 7.35 -3.21
N VAL A 40 -7.26 6.68 -2.51
CA VAL A 40 -5.81 6.65 -2.77
C VAL A 40 -5.22 5.32 -2.31
N ASN A 41 -4.07 4.94 -2.90
CA ASN A 41 -3.28 3.83 -2.41
C ASN A 41 -2.58 4.21 -1.09
N LEU A 42 -2.76 3.37 -0.07
CA LEU A 42 -2.18 3.56 1.26
C LEU A 42 -1.32 2.36 1.64
N ILE A 43 -0.25 2.63 2.39
CA ILE A 43 0.66 1.63 2.91
C ILE A 43 0.89 1.86 4.40
N ASP A 44 0.93 0.78 5.18
CA ASP A 44 1.14 0.87 6.62
C ASP A 44 2.52 1.46 6.97
N HIS A 45 2.53 2.37 7.94
CA HIS A 45 3.74 3.06 8.36
C HIS A 45 4.77 2.10 8.98
N HIS A 46 4.33 1.12 9.78
CA HIS A 46 5.24 0.16 10.41
C HIS A 46 5.87 -0.77 9.38
N PHE A 47 5.11 -1.18 8.35
CA PHE A 47 5.63 -1.92 7.20
C PHE A 47 6.72 -1.13 6.48
N VAL A 48 6.50 0.15 6.18
CA VAL A 48 7.50 1.02 5.54
C VAL A 48 8.79 1.09 6.36
N LEU A 49 8.67 1.27 7.69
CA LEU A 49 9.84 1.33 8.58
C LEU A 49 10.57 -0.02 8.68
N LYS A 50 9.83 -1.12 8.86
CA LYS A 50 10.37 -2.48 8.96
C LYS A 50 11.19 -2.85 7.73
N HIS A 51 10.70 -2.48 6.54
CA HIS A 51 11.34 -2.81 5.28
C HIS A 51 12.34 -1.75 4.78
N ARG A 52 12.51 -0.65 5.53
CA ARG A 52 13.41 0.48 5.20
C ARG A 52 13.13 1.07 3.82
N LEU A 53 11.85 1.20 3.46
CA LEU A 53 11.47 1.73 2.16
C LEU A 53 11.74 3.26 2.09
N PRO A 54 12.23 3.80 0.96
CA PRO A 54 12.63 5.20 0.85
C PRO A 54 11.41 6.12 0.89
N ARG A 55 11.39 7.07 1.81
CA ARG A 55 10.22 7.94 2.03
C ARG A 55 10.57 9.40 1.78
N LYS A 56 9.67 10.13 1.11
CA LYS A 56 9.75 11.58 0.90
C LYS A 56 8.72 12.28 1.76
N ARG A 57 9.11 13.34 2.47
CA ARG A 57 8.17 14.13 3.28
C ARG A 57 7.21 14.90 2.35
N LEU A 58 5.93 14.87 2.67
CA LEU A 58 4.93 15.69 1.99
C LEU A 58 5.09 17.16 2.40
N ALA A 59 4.91 18.08 1.44
CA ALA A 59 4.91 19.51 1.72
C ALA A 59 3.76 19.91 2.66
N LYS A 60 2.58 19.31 2.46
CA LYS A 60 1.41 19.43 3.33
C LYS A 60 0.97 18.03 3.77
N PRO A 61 0.88 17.74 5.08
CA PRO A 61 0.34 16.47 5.56
C PRO A 61 -1.11 16.26 5.11
N LEU A 62 -1.47 15.01 4.82
CA LEU A 62 -2.86 14.62 4.55
C LEU A 62 -3.53 14.22 5.87
N ILE A 63 -4.77 14.65 6.08
CA ILE A 63 -5.57 14.32 7.26
C ILE A 63 -6.64 13.30 6.85
N PRO A 64 -6.36 11.98 6.95
CA PRO A 64 -7.36 10.97 6.64
C PRO A 64 -8.50 11.00 7.65
N ARG A 65 -9.73 10.81 7.16
CA ARG A 65 -10.94 10.65 7.96
C ARG A 65 -11.49 9.25 7.79
N ASN A 66 -12.04 8.70 8.87
CA ASN A 66 -12.76 7.44 8.83
C ASN A 66 -14.18 7.66 8.25
N VAL A 67 -14.90 6.57 8.01
CA VAL A 67 -16.29 6.61 7.48
C VAL A 67 -17.23 7.42 8.40
N ASP A 68 -17.01 7.36 9.71
CA ASP A 68 -17.75 8.12 10.72
C ASP A 68 -17.32 9.60 10.84
N GLN A 69 -16.49 10.09 9.91
CA GLN A 69 -15.94 11.45 9.85
C GLN A 69 -14.97 11.81 10.99
N THR A 70 -14.64 10.87 11.88
CA THR A 70 -13.60 11.08 12.88
C THR A 70 -12.22 11.08 12.24
N ASN A 71 -11.24 11.68 12.92
CA ASN A 71 -9.86 11.60 12.49
C ASN A 71 -9.36 10.15 12.59
N ASN A 72 -8.59 9.71 11.60
CA ASN A 72 -7.94 8.41 11.67
C ASN A 72 -7.03 8.32 12.91
N ALA A 73 -7.08 7.21 13.63
CA ALA A 73 -6.28 7.00 14.85
C ALA A 73 -4.76 7.00 14.59
N GLY A 74 -4.33 6.65 13.37
CA GLY A 74 -2.94 6.74 12.93
C GLY A 74 -2.45 8.18 12.70
N GLY A 75 -3.36 9.17 12.76
CA GLY A 75 -3.05 10.58 12.60
C GLY A 75 -2.78 11.00 11.15
N ALA A 76 -2.04 12.09 11.00
CA ALA A 76 -1.76 12.68 9.70
C ALA A 76 -0.73 11.86 8.90
N ILE A 77 -0.98 11.66 7.61
CA ILE A 77 -0.01 11.10 6.66
C ILE A 77 0.99 12.20 6.29
N LYS A 78 2.25 11.99 6.64
CA LYS A 78 3.33 12.99 6.49
C LYS A 78 4.34 12.64 5.39
N TYR A 79 4.27 11.44 4.85
CA TYR A 79 5.25 10.90 3.90
C TYR A 79 4.55 10.26 2.72
N THR A 80 5.22 10.31 1.58
CA THR A 80 4.89 9.57 0.38
C THR A 80 6.06 8.68 -0.01
N ILE A 81 5.76 7.67 -0.81
CA ILE A 81 6.73 6.77 -1.40
C ILE A 81 6.34 6.49 -2.85
N THR A 82 7.34 6.31 -3.70
CA THR A 82 7.16 5.80 -5.06
C THR A 82 7.71 4.38 -5.09
N LEU A 83 6.87 3.42 -5.44
CA LEU A 83 7.19 2.00 -5.54
C LEU A 83 6.64 1.48 -6.86
N THR A 84 7.35 0.55 -7.48
CA THR A 84 6.73 -0.34 -8.44
C THR A 84 5.92 -1.39 -7.67
N LEU A 85 4.65 -1.52 -8.03
CA LEU A 85 3.75 -2.58 -7.63
C LEU A 85 3.76 -3.66 -8.72
N ARG A 86 4.02 -4.90 -8.33
CA ARG A 86 3.88 -6.05 -9.22
C ARG A 86 2.75 -6.95 -8.76
N ILE A 87 1.84 -7.25 -9.69
CA ILE A 87 0.72 -8.18 -9.52
C ILE A 87 0.89 -9.25 -10.60
N SER A 88 1.18 -10.49 -10.20
CA SER A 88 1.57 -11.55 -11.13
C SER A 88 2.73 -11.09 -12.04
N ASP A 89 2.50 -11.10 -13.36
CA ASP A 89 3.46 -10.77 -14.41
C ASP A 89 3.39 -9.28 -14.81
N THR A 90 2.55 -8.48 -14.13
CA THR A 90 2.27 -7.07 -14.48
C THR A 90 2.88 -6.13 -13.45
N GLU A 91 3.57 -5.09 -13.93
CA GLU A 91 4.15 -4.02 -13.12
C GLU A 91 3.43 -2.69 -13.34
N GLU A 92 3.17 -1.96 -12.26
CA GLU A 92 2.56 -0.64 -12.21
C GLU A 92 3.43 0.29 -11.35
N LYS A 93 3.54 1.57 -11.72
CA LYS A 93 4.41 2.57 -11.06
C LYS A 93 3.62 3.68 -10.38
#